data_AF-A0A1Z9JDS1-F1
#
_entry.id   AF-A0A1Z9JDS1-F1
#
_cell.length_a   1.000
_cell.length_b   1.000
_cell.length_c   1.000
_cell.angle_alpha   90.00
_cell.angle_beta   90.00
_cell.angle_gamma   90.00
#
_symmetry.space_group_name_H-M   'P 1'
#
loop_
_entity.id
_entity.type
_entity.pdbx_description
1 polymer ?
#
loop_
_entity_poly.entity_id
_entity_poly.type
_entity_poly.pdbx_seq_one_letter_code
_entity_poly.pdbx_strand_id
1 'polypeptide(L)'
;MTGRFAGSKERWLAVSLTLLAAVALLQQQLLARRPPRLLAVAVQPIRSGAAALDVTFSRPMDRATVADSPLEPKYPHRWFGRQDRLRLLLESGDPVSGPVRLDLRGQDLRRLPMTPQSLWWDPRPFLLAVAPG
;
A
#
# COMPACT_ATOMS: atom_id res chain seq x y z
N MET A 1 -9.81 -35.06 53.50
CA MET A 1 -9.38 -35.53 52.16
C MET A 1 -9.70 -34.46 51.12
N THR A 2 -8.89 -33.39 51.04
CA THR A 2 -9.10 -32.26 50.12
C THR A 2 -7.74 -31.87 49.57
N GLY A 3 -7.37 -32.38 48.40
CA GLY A 3 -6.05 -32.08 47.83
C GLY A 3 -5.79 -32.65 46.45
N ARG A 4 -6.53 -33.67 46.01
CA ARG A 4 -6.26 -34.33 44.71
C ARG A 4 -6.95 -33.69 43.50
N PHE A 5 -8.01 -32.90 43.72
CA PHE A 5 -8.80 -32.28 42.64
C PHE A 5 -8.33 -30.88 42.24
N ALA A 6 -7.55 -30.19 43.09
CA ALA A 6 -7.01 -28.86 42.81
C ALA A 6 -5.95 -28.91 41.70
N GLY A 7 -5.01 -29.85 41.78
CA GLY A 7 -3.92 -29.97 40.81
C GLY A 7 -4.36 -30.37 39.40
N SER A 8 -5.51 -31.03 39.21
CA SER A 8 -6.03 -31.29 37.87
C SER A 8 -6.61 -30.03 37.24
N LYS A 9 -7.42 -29.26 37.97
CA LYS A 9 -7.99 -27.99 37.49
C LYS A 9 -6.90 -26.95 37.20
N GLU A 10 -5.89 -26.79 38.06
CA GLU A 10 -4.75 -25.91 37.79
C GLU A 10 -3.97 -26.32 36.54
N ARG A 11 -3.76 -27.63 36.33
CA ARG A 11 -3.10 -28.13 35.11
C ARG A 11 -3.93 -27.87 33.86
N TRP A 12 -5.26 -28.06 33.91
CA TRP A 12 -6.15 -27.74 32.80
C TRP A 12 -6.20 -26.23 32.52
N LEU A 13 -6.20 -25.40 33.55
CA LEU A 13 -6.12 -23.94 33.42
C LEU A 13 -4.79 -23.54 32.77
N ALA A 14 -3.66 -24.06 33.26
CA ALA A 14 -2.34 -23.79 32.71
C ALA A 14 -2.22 -24.23 31.23
N VAL A 15 -2.72 -25.43 30.89
CA VAL A 15 -2.76 -25.92 29.50
C VAL A 15 -3.66 -25.04 28.62
N SER A 16 -4.81 -24.61 29.13
CA SER A 16 -5.70 -23.71 28.38
C SER A 16 -5.04 -22.36 28.14
N LEU A 17 -4.34 -21.82 29.14
CA LEU A 17 -3.66 -20.54 29.06
C LEU A 17 -2.50 -20.58 28.06
N THR A 18 -1.69 -21.66 28.09
CA THR A 18 -0.58 -21.83 27.15
C THR A 18 -1.08 -22.06 25.73
N LEU A 19 -2.18 -22.80 25.54
CA LEU A 19 -2.80 -22.98 24.23
C LEU A 19 -3.31 -21.65 23.67
N LEU A 20 -4.00 -20.84 24.48
CA LEU A 20 -4.48 -19.52 24.07
C LEU A 20 -3.32 -18.58 23.73
N ALA A 21 -2.25 -18.59 24.54
CA ALA A 21 -1.05 -17.80 24.28
C ALA A 21 -0.38 -18.23 22.97
N ALA A 22 -0.27 -19.53 22.70
CA ALA A 22 0.28 -20.06 21.46
C ALA A 22 -0.56 -19.64 20.24
N VAL A 23 -1.89 -19.71 20.33
CA VAL A 23 -2.80 -19.25 19.26
C VAL A 23 -2.66 -17.75 19.03
N ALA A 24 -2.60 -16.95 20.10
CA ALA A 24 -2.43 -15.50 19.99
C ALA A 24 -1.10 -15.14 19.31
N LEU A 25 0.00 -15.81 19.68
CA LEU A 25 1.31 -15.64 19.02
C LEU A 25 1.27 -16.05 17.56
N LEU A 26 0.61 -17.16 17.23
CA LEU A 26 0.45 -17.61 15.85
C LEU A 26 -0.35 -16.59 15.02
N GLN A 27 -1.44 -16.06 15.57
CA GLN A 27 -2.24 -15.01 14.95
C GLN A 27 -1.41 -13.75 14.72
N GLN A 28 -0.66 -13.31 15.74
CA GLN A 28 0.21 -12.14 15.66
C GLN A 28 1.31 -12.34 14.61
N GLN A 29 1.90 -13.54 14.54
CA GLN A 29 2.91 -13.88 13.55
C GLN A 29 2.35 -13.87 12.12
N LEU A 30 1.14 -14.41 11.93
CA LEU A 30 0.43 -14.37 10.66
C LEU A 30 0.13 -12.92 10.23
N LEU A 31 -0.39 -12.11 11.14
CA LEU A 31 -0.68 -10.69 10.91
C LEU A 31 0.60 -9.88 10.63
N ALA A 32 1.70 -10.18 11.31
CA ALA A 32 2.99 -9.53 11.10
C ALA A 32 3.55 -9.80 9.70
N ARG A 33 3.38 -11.04 9.19
CA ARG A 33 3.83 -11.48 7.87
C ARG A 33 2.90 -11.08 6.72
N ARG A 34 1.74 -10.48 6.99
CA ARG A 34 0.85 -10.02 5.91
C ARG A 34 1.55 -8.93 5.08
N PRO A 35 1.68 -9.14 3.75
CA PRO A 35 2.33 -8.16 2.89
C PRO A 35 1.50 -6.87 2.84
N PRO A 36 2.16 -5.72 2.61
CA PRO A 36 1.47 -4.48 2.32
C PRO A 36 0.65 -4.60 1.03
N ARG A 37 -0.49 -3.92 0.98
CA ARG A 37 -1.41 -3.90 -0.16
C ARG A 37 -1.76 -2.47 -0.54
N LEU A 38 -2.06 -2.25 -1.82
CA LEU A 38 -2.66 -1.01 -2.29
C LEU A 38 -4.14 -0.97 -1.88
N LEU A 39 -4.57 0.10 -1.24
CA LEU A 39 -5.97 0.29 -0.79
C LEU A 39 -6.77 1.16 -1.74
N ALA A 40 -6.18 2.27 -2.18
CA ALA A 40 -6.88 3.24 -3.01
C ALA A 40 -5.94 3.94 -3.98
N VAL A 41 -6.48 4.31 -5.13
CA VAL A 41 -5.80 5.09 -6.16
C VAL A 41 -6.75 6.22 -6.55
N ALA A 42 -6.26 7.45 -6.50
CA ALA A 42 -7.03 8.64 -6.86
C ALA A 42 -6.24 9.46 -7.89
N VAL A 43 -6.82 9.63 -9.06
CA VAL A 43 -6.28 10.50 -10.11
C VAL A 43 -6.62 11.93 -9.73
N GLN A 44 -5.61 12.79 -9.61
CA GLN A 44 -5.82 14.20 -9.27
C GLN A 44 -5.80 15.04 -10.55
N PRO A 45 -6.89 15.79 -10.82
CA PRO A 45 -6.97 16.61 -12.02
C PRO A 45 -5.94 17.74 -12.01
N ILE A 46 -5.34 17.98 -13.17
CA ILE A 46 -4.29 18.97 -13.41
C ILE A 46 -4.82 20.37 -13.10
N ARG A 47 -4.43 20.97 -11.96
CA ARG A 47 -4.62 22.40 -11.70
C ARG A 47 -3.39 23.25 -12.01
N SER A 48 -2.22 22.63 -12.21
CA SER A 48 -0.93 23.35 -12.32
C SER A 48 0.02 22.76 -13.37
N GLY A 49 -0.50 22.18 -14.45
CA GLY A 49 0.31 21.65 -15.57
C GLY A 49 1.01 20.31 -15.31
N ALA A 50 1.09 19.86 -14.06
CA ALA A 50 1.63 18.54 -13.69
C ALA A 50 0.50 17.55 -13.41
N ALA A 51 0.59 16.34 -13.98
CA ALA A 51 -0.32 15.25 -13.67
C ALA A 51 0.08 14.55 -12.37
N ALA A 52 -0.91 14.25 -11.51
CA ALA A 52 -0.66 13.63 -10.22
C ALA A 52 -1.55 12.41 -9.96
N LEU A 53 -0.97 11.40 -9.30
CA LEU A 53 -1.63 10.17 -8.88
C LEU A 53 -1.40 9.97 -7.38
N ASP A 54 -2.49 9.98 -6.60
CA ASP A 54 -2.46 9.65 -5.18
C ASP A 54 -2.64 8.14 -5.01
N VAL A 55 -1.71 7.49 -4.32
CA VAL A 55 -1.80 6.07 -3.94
C VAL A 55 -1.82 5.95 -2.42
N THR A 56 -2.73 5.13 -1.92
CA THR A 56 -2.88 4.86 -0.48
C THR A 56 -2.61 3.38 -0.23
N PHE A 57 -1.72 3.10 0.69
CA PHE A 57 -1.30 1.75 1.06
C PHE A 57 -1.92 1.34 2.39
N SER A 58 -2.02 0.03 2.60
CA SER A 58 -2.51 -0.53 3.87
C SER A 58 -1.53 -0.35 5.03
N ARG A 59 -0.27 -0.03 4.73
CA ARG A 59 0.83 0.09 5.69
C ARG A 59 1.83 1.16 5.20
N PRO A 60 2.63 1.74 6.11
CA PRO A 60 3.71 2.66 5.75
C PRO A 60 4.74 2.01 4.82
N MET A 61 4.94 2.58 3.64
CA MET A 61 5.92 2.13 2.65
C MET A 61 7.24 2.91 2.76
N ASP A 62 8.34 2.27 2.37
CA ASP A 62 9.59 2.97 2.12
C ASP A 62 9.52 3.68 0.77
N ARG A 63 9.47 5.02 0.82
CA ARG A 63 9.36 5.89 -0.36
C ARG A 63 10.50 5.66 -1.36
N ALA A 64 11.72 5.38 -0.90
CA ALA A 64 12.85 5.17 -1.82
C ALA A 64 12.59 3.94 -2.71
N THR A 65 12.13 2.84 -2.11
CA THR A 65 11.80 1.62 -2.87
C THR A 65 10.58 1.77 -3.77
N VAL A 66 9.62 2.62 -3.38
CA VAL A 66 8.45 2.94 -4.23
C VAL A 66 8.86 3.82 -5.41
N ALA A 67 9.83 4.70 -5.22
CA ALA A 67 10.36 5.57 -6.28
C ALA A 67 11.03 4.82 -7.42
N ASP A 68 11.48 3.57 -7.18
CA ASP A 68 12.02 2.69 -8.22
C ASP A 68 10.92 2.02 -9.08
N SER A 69 9.64 2.31 -8.84
CA SER A 69 8.54 1.80 -9.66
C SER A 69 8.65 2.32 -11.10
N PRO A 70 8.66 1.44 -12.12
CA PRO A 70 8.82 1.88 -13.48
C PRO A 70 7.50 2.46 -14.01
N LEU A 71 7.66 3.39 -14.93
CA LEU A 71 6.60 4.11 -15.60
C LEU A 71 6.74 3.88 -17.10
N GLU A 72 5.65 3.52 -17.76
CA GLU A 72 5.58 3.34 -19.20
C GLU A 72 4.45 4.19 -19.79
N PRO A 73 4.72 5.14 -20.70
CA PRO A 73 6.04 5.59 -21.17
C PRO A 73 6.91 6.20 -20.05
N LYS A 74 8.23 6.22 -20.27
CA LYS A 74 9.18 6.73 -19.28
C LYS A 74 9.06 8.25 -19.16
N TYR A 75 8.38 8.72 -18.11
CA TYR A 75 8.30 10.13 -17.76
C TYR A 75 9.13 10.46 -16.51
N PRO A 76 9.80 11.62 -16.46
CA PRO A 76 10.38 12.13 -15.23
C PRO A 76 9.27 12.32 -14.18
N HIS A 77 9.48 11.79 -12.99
CA HIS A 77 8.48 11.83 -11.94
C HIS A 77 9.11 11.87 -10.56
N ARG A 78 8.37 12.40 -9.58
CA ARG A 78 8.77 12.41 -8.18
C ARG A 78 7.64 11.93 -7.28
N TRP A 79 8.04 11.26 -6.21
CA TRP A 79 7.14 10.77 -5.18
C TRP A 79 7.17 11.70 -3.95
N PHE A 80 6.00 12.16 -3.54
CA PHE A 80 5.78 13.04 -2.38
C PHE A 80 4.78 12.40 -1.41
N GLY A 81 4.60 13.01 -0.24
CA GLY A 81 3.59 12.57 0.73
C GLY A 81 4.13 11.84 1.95
N ARG A 82 3.22 11.23 2.71
CA ARG A 82 3.51 10.46 3.93
C ARG A 82 3.56 8.97 3.60
N GLN A 83 4.31 8.20 4.38
CA GLN A 83 4.69 6.81 4.06
C GLN A 83 3.54 5.91 3.59
N ASP A 84 2.35 6.04 4.17
CA ASP A 84 1.13 5.29 3.83
C ASP A 84 0.30 5.91 2.69
N ARG A 85 0.50 7.19 2.38
CA ARG A 85 -0.14 7.91 1.29
C ARG A 85 0.88 8.70 0.48
N LEU A 86 1.26 8.12 -0.64
CA LEU A 86 2.22 8.72 -1.56
C LEU A 86 1.50 9.36 -2.75
N ARG A 87 2.07 10.45 -3.24
CA ARG A 87 1.64 11.17 -4.43
C ARG A 87 2.75 11.08 -5.45
N LEU A 88 2.46 10.45 -6.58
CA LEU A 88 3.27 10.53 -7.76
C LEU A 88 2.94 11.84 -8.49
N LEU A 89 3.95 12.63 -8.80
CA LEU A 89 3.84 13.84 -9.61
C LEU A 89 4.72 13.67 -10.85
N LEU A 90 4.13 13.78 -12.04
CA LEU A 90 4.87 13.86 -13.29
C LEU A 90 5.47 15.26 -13.43
N GLU A 91 6.73 15.36 -13.84
CA GLU A 91 7.37 16.67 -14.03
C GLU A 91 6.90 17.31 -15.34
N SER A 92 6.55 18.60 -15.28
CA SER A 92 5.97 19.38 -16.38
C SER A 92 6.99 19.80 -17.45
N GLY A 93 7.81 18.87 -17.94
CA GLY A 93 8.72 19.10 -19.05
C GLY A 93 8.12 18.74 -20.40
N ASP A 94 7.49 17.57 -20.48
CA ASP A 94 6.97 17.01 -21.73
C ASP A 94 5.45 16.85 -21.69
N PRO A 95 4.73 17.18 -22.79
CA PRO A 95 3.31 16.91 -22.90
C PRO A 95 3.03 15.40 -22.79
N VAL A 96 2.25 15.01 -21.79
CA VAL A 96 1.84 13.61 -21.67
C VAL A 96 0.89 13.27 -22.80
N SER A 97 1.37 12.44 -23.73
CA SER A 97 0.71 12.23 -25.02
C SER A 97 -0.37 11.14 -24.98
N GLY A 98 -0.50 10.39 -23.89
CA GLY A 98 -1.44 9.28 -23.79
C GLY A 98 -1.50 8.62 -22.41
N PRO A 99 -2.15 7.45 -22.32
CA PRO A 99 -2.28 6.71 -21.08
C PRO A 99 -0.90 6.25 -20.57
N VAL A 100 -0.77 6.19 -19.26
CA VAL A 100 0.45 5.83 -18.54
C VAL A 100 0.18 4.58 -17.71
N ARG A 101 1.10 3.63 -17.77
CA ARG A 101 1.19 2.48 -16.87
C ARG A 101 2.23 2.75 -15.78
N LEU A 102 1.86 2.52 -14.53
CA LEU A 102 2.77 2.43 -13.39
C LEU A 102 2.78 1.00 -12.90
N ASP A 103 3.94 0.36 -12.90
CA ASP A 103 4.11 -0.95 -12.29
C ASP A 103 4.58 -0.74 -10.84
N LEU A 104 3.60 -0.48 -9.97
CA LEU A 104 3.82 -0.13 -8.58
C LEU A 104 4.47 -1.31 -7.83
N ARG A 105 5.64 -1.04 -7.26
CA ARG A 105 6.41 -1.97 -6.44
C ARG A 105 7.04 -1.22 -5.27
N GLY A 106 7.59 -1.95 -4.32
CA GLY A 106 8.27 -1.38 -3.17
C GLY A 106 8.17 -2.30 -1.95
N GLN A 107 8.73 -1.82 -0.85
CA GLN A 107 8.77 -2.53 0.43
C GLN A 107 8.18 -1.67 1.53
N ASP A 108 7.58 -2.29 2.54
CA ASP A 108 7.20 -1.58 3.75
C ASP A 108 8.43 -1.25 4.62
N LEU A 109 8.25 -0.43 5.66
CA LEU A 109 9.34 -0.10 6.60
C LEU A 109 9.92 -1.31 7.34
N ARG A 110 9.26 -2.47 7.27
CA ARG A 110 9.72 -3.74 7.85
C ARG A 110 10.45 -4.61 6.80
N ARG A 111 10.70 -4.06 5.60
CA ARG A 111 11.32 -4.73 4.46
C ARG A 111 10.51 -5.89 3.89
N LEU A 112 9.18 -5.90 4.10
CA LEU A 112 8.31 -6.83 3.39
C LEU A 112 7.95 -6.24 2.02
N PRO A 113 8.21 -6.96 0.92
CA PRO A 113 7.83 -6.51 -0.41
C PRO A 113 6.30 -6.52 -0.56
N MET A 114 5.77 -5.52 -1.25
CA MET A 114 4.38 -5.58 -1.72
C MET A 114 4.28 -6.45 -2.96
N THR A 115 3.10 -7.04 -3.17
CA THR A 115 2.80 -7.68 -4.45
C THR A 115 2.77 -6.61 -5.54
N PRO A 116 3.58 -6.71 -6.61
CA PRO A 116 3.58 -5.73 -7.69
C PRO A 116 2.19 -5.57 -8.32
N GLN A 117 1.80 -4.34 -8.64
CA GLN A 117 0.51 -4.04 -9.26
C GLN A 117 0.68 -3.04 -10.39
N SER A 118 0.09 -3.35 -11.54
CA SER A 118 0.05 -2.45 -12.69
C SER A 118 -1.19 -1.57 -12.62
N LEU A 119 -0.98 -0.26 -12.65
CA LEU A 119 -2.02 0.76 -12.66
C LEU A 119 -1.98 1.53 -13.97
N TRP A 120 -3.13 1.70 -14.59
CA TRP A 120 -3.28 2.50 -15.79
C TRP A 120 -4.09 3.75 -15.47
N TRP A 121 -3.62 4.92 -15.90
CA TRP A 121 -4.41 6.14 -15.88
C TRP A 121 -4.12 7.01 -17.10
N ASP A 122 -5.09 7.84 -17.47
CA ASP A 122 -4.90 8.88 -18.47
C ASP A 122 -4.80 10.24 -17.77
N PRO A 123 -3.62 10.89 -17.80
CA PRO A 123 -3.44 12.19 -17.17
C PRO A 123 -4.02 13.35 -17.98
N ARG A 124 -4.49 13.12 -19.22
CA ARG A 124 -5.00 14.20 -20.05
C ARG A 124 -6.28 14.79 -19.44
N PRO A 125 -6.43 16.12 -19.38
CA PRO A 125 -7.69 16.72 -19.00
C PRO A 125 -8.74 16.33 -20.07
N PHE A 126 -9.89 15.83 -19.63
CA PHE A 126 -11.05 15.67 -20.52
C PHE A 126 -11.48 17.06 -20.98
N LEU A 127 -10.96 17.53 -22.10
CA LEU A 127 -11.48 18.72 -22.77
C LEU A 127 -12.86 18.34 -23.33
N LEU A 128 -13.90 18.61 -22.54
CA LEU A 128 -15.27 18.73 -23.05
C LEU A 128 -15.29 19.95 -23.96
N ALA A 129 -15.13 19.76 -25.26
CA ALA A 129 -15.45 20.80 -26.23
C ALA A 129 -16.96 21.01 -26.22
N VAL A 130 -17.44 22.08 -25.59
CA VAL A 130 -18.81 22.55 -25.76
C VAL A 130 -18.88 23.16 -27.15
N ALA A 131 -19.45 22.43 -28.11
CA ALA A 131 -19.83 23.01 -29.39
C ALA A 131 -20.92 24.06 -29.12
N PRO A 132 -20.75 25.34 -29.50
CA PRO A 132 -21.88 26.26 -29.53
C PRO A 132 -22.84 25.80 -30.63
N GLY A 133 -24.06 25.43 -30.22
CA GLY A 133 -25.21 25.35 -31.11
C GLY A 133 -25.94 26.69 -31.17
#